data_AF-A0A3D1M511-F1
#
_entry.id   AF-A0A3D1M511-F1
#
_cell.length_a   1.000
_cell.length_b   1.000
_cell.length_c   1.000
_cell.angle_alpha   90.00
_cell.angle_beta   90.00
_cell.angle_gamma   90.00
#
_symmetry.space_group_name_H-M   'P 1'
#
loop_
_entity.id
_entity.type
_entity.pdbx_description
1 polymer ?
#
loop_
_entity_poly.entity_id
_entity_poly.type
_entity_poly.pdbx_seq_one_letter_code
_entity_poly.pdbx_strand_id
1 'polypeptide(L)' 'MIEAIRMAMKYKDLIPPAVDLITDMEKSISNDGKLSRKEQSRLMTKFHALIKQIKAQRKASSKAA' A
#
# COMPACT_ATOMS: atom_id res chain seq x y z
N MET A 1 8.52 2.39 20.57
CA MET A 1 7.73 1.13 20.69
C MET A 1 6.23 1.39 20.76
N ILE A 2 5.72 2.08 21.79
CA ILE A 2 4.27 2.34 21.96
C ILE A 2 3.67 3.06 20.74
N GLU A 3 4.36 4.05 20.18
CA GLU A 3 3.88 4.77 18.99
C GLU A 3 3.81 3.88 17.75
N ALA A 4 4.82 3.02 17.54
CA ALA A 4 4.82 2.06 16.45
C ALA A 4 3.65 1.07 16.56
N ILE A 5 3.33 0.61 17.78
CA ILE A 5 2.18 -0.27 18.04
C ILE A 5 0.86 0.48 17.78
N ARG A 6 0.71 1.72 18.25
CA ARG A 6 -0.49 2.54 17.96
C ARG A 6 -0.69 2.75 16.46
N MET A 7 0.39 3.03 15.74
CA MET A 7 0.35 3.16 14.28
C MET A 7 -0.03 1.83 13.62
N ALA A 8 0.54 0.71 14.08
CA ALA A 8 0.20 -0.61 13.57
C ALA A 8 -1.30 -0.92 13.74
N MET A 9 -1.87 -0.61 14.90
CA MET A 9 -3.32 -0.79 15.14
C MET A 9 -4.16 0.16 14.27
N LYS A 10 -3.76 1.43 14.16
CA LYS A 10 -4.48 2.44 13.37
C LYS A 10 -4.54 2.08 11.89
N TYR A 11 -3.47 1.50 11.36
CA TYR A 11 -3.33 1.17 9.94
C TYR A 11 -3.39 -0.34 9.67
N LYS A 12 -3.93 -1.14 10.61
CA LYS A 12 -3.90 -2.61 10.54
C LYS A 12 -4.41 -3.18 9.22
N ASP A 13 -5.42 -2.55 8.61
CA ASP A 13 -6.03 -3.02 7.36
C ASP A 13 -5.29 -2.49 6.11
N LEU A 14 -4.44 -1.47 6.26
CA LEU A 14 -3.62 -0.88 5.21
C LEU A 14 -2.20 -1.44 5.17
N ILE A 15 -1.72 -2.01 6.27
CA ILE A 15 -0.38 -2.58 6.37
C ILE A 15 -0.21 -3.79 5.44
N PRO A 16 -1.08 -4.82 5.45
CA PRO A 16 -0.95 -5.94 4.54
C PRO A 16 -0.86 -5.55 3.05
N PRO A 17 -1.78 -4.74 2.49
CA PRO A 17 -1.69 -4.38 1.07
C PRO A 17 -0.49 -3.46 0.75
N ALA A 18 0.00 -2.68 1.72
CA ALA A 18 1.22 -1.90 1.54
C ALA A 18 2.47 -2.78 1.52
N VAL A 19 2.54 -3.79 2.40
CA VAL A 19 3.63 -4.78 2.43
C VAL A 19 3.64 -5.61 1.16
N ASP A 20 2.47 -6.03 0.66
CA ASP A 20 2.35 -6.74 -0.61
C ASP A 20 2.90 -5.90 -1.78
N LEU A 21 2.54 -4.61 -1.84
CA LEU A 21 3.05 -3.70 -2.86
C LEU A 21 4.58 -3.59 -2.82
N ILE A 22 5.17 -3.41 -1.63
CA ILE A 22 6.63 -3.33 -1.47
C ILE A 22 7.29 -4.64 -1.92
N THR A 23 6.74 -5.78 -1.49
CA THR A 23 7.25 -7.11 -1.85
C THR A 23 7.22 -7.32 -3.36
N ASP A 24 6.18 -6.86 -4.04
CA ASP A 24 6.10 -6.94 -5.50
C ASP A 24 7.06 -5.97 -6.20
N MET A 25 7.32 -4.80 -5.61
CA MET A 25 8.31 -3.86 -6.13
C MET A 25 9.70 -4.50 -6.10
N GLU A 26 10.09 -5.10 -4.97
CA GLU A 26 11.37 -5.81 -4.81
C GLU A 26 11.52 -6.94 -5.83
N LYS A 27 10.46 -7.70 -6.09
CA LYS A 27 10.46 -8.79 -7.08
C LYS A 27 10.44 -8.32 -8.53
N SER A 28 9.88 -7.14 -8.80
CA SER A 28 9.72 -6.62 -10.17
C SER A 28 10.90 -5.79 -10.65
N ILE A 29 11.76 -5.33 -9.73
CA ILE A 29 12.98 -4.63 -10.10
C ILE A 29 14.00 -5.68 -10.56
N SER A 30 14.33 -5.63 -11.84
CA SER A 30 15.38 -6.48 -12.42
C SER A 30 16.74 -6.14 -11.82
N ASN A 31 17.72 -7.05 -11.93
CA ASN A 31 19.09 -6.84 -11.44
C ASN A 31 19.77 -5.58 -12.04
N ASP A 32 19.27 -5.07 -13.16
CA ASP A 32 19.72 -3.83 -13.81
C ASP A 32 18.98 -2.57 -13.32
N GLY A 33 18.13 -2.69 -12.30
CA GLY A 33 17.34 -1.61 -11.71
C GLY A 33 16.14 -1.19 -12.56
N LYS A 34 15.83 -1.89 -13.66
CA LYS A 34 14.74 -1.53 -14.57
C LYS A 34 13.47 -2.30 -14.27
N LEU A 35 12.37 -1.69 -14.69
CA LEU A 35 11.03 -2.23 -14.61
C LEU A 35 10.46 -2.33 -16.02
N SER A 36 9.90 -3.48 -16.39
CA SER A 36 9.17 -3.57 -17.65
C SER A 36 7.89 -2.74 -17.57
N ARG A 37 7.37 -2.29 -18.72
CA ARG A 37 6.08 -1.57 -18.79
C ARG A 37 4.94 -2.38 -18.16
N LYS A 38 4.97 -3.71 -18.32
CA LYS A 38 3.96 -4.61 -17.76
C LYS A 38 4.01 -4.63 -16.23
N GLU A 39 5.20 -4.72 -15.65
CA GLU A 39 5.39 -4.67 -14.20
C GLU A 39 5.03 -3.29 -13.64
N GLN A 40 5.42 -2.22 -14.32
CA GLN A 40 5.10 -0.85 -13.91
C GLN A 40 3.59 -0.64 -13.87
N SER A 41 2.87 -1.10 -14.91
CA SER A 41 1.41 -1.04 -14.94
C SER A 41 0.78 -1.83 -13.79
N ARG A 42 1.26 -3.06 -13.52
CA ARG A 42 0.80 -3.90 -12.42
C ARG A 42 0.99 -3.24 -11.05
N LEU A 43 2.17 -2.66 -10.80
CA LEU A 43 2.47 -1.95 -9.56
C LEU A 43 1.58 -0.72 -9.38
N MET A 44 1.35 0.04 -10.46
CA MET A 44 0.46 1.20 -10.43
C MET A 44 -0.99 0.82 -10.12
N THR A 45 -1.48 -0.31 -10.65
CA THR A 45 -2.81 -0.82 -10.28
C THR A 45 -2.91 -1.10 -8.78
N LYS A 46 -1.90 -1.77 -8.19
CA LYS A 46 -1.85 -2.05 -6.75
C LYS A 46 -1.76 -0.77 -5.92
N PHE A 47 -0.94 0.19 -6.35
CA PHE A 47 -0.83 1.50 -5.73
C PHE A 47 -2.16 2.27 -5.73
N HIS A 48 -2.88 2.30 -6.85
CA HIS A 48 -4.20 2.93 -6.92
C HIS A 48 -5.23 2.25 -6.04
N ALA A 49 -5.18 0.91 -5.90
CA ALA A 49 -6.04 0.19 -4.98
C ALA A 49 -5.81 0.62 -3.52
N LEU A 50 -4.53 0.77 -3.11
CA LEU A 50 -4.18 1.27 -1.79
C LEU A 50 -4.70 2.70 -1.55
N ILE A 51 -4.56 3.60 -2.53
CA ILE A 51 -5.14 4.95 -2.46
C ILE A 51 -6.65 4.89 -2.24
N LYS A 52 -7.35 4.00 -2.96
CA LYS A 52 -8.81 3.86 -2.84
C LYS A 52 -9.21 3.40 -1.43
N GLN A 53 -8.47 2.47 -0.84
CA GLN A 53 -8.71 2.02 0.54
C GLN A 53 -8.48 3.14 1.56
N ILE A 54 -7.40 3.91 1.43
CA ILE A 54 -7.12 5.07 2.30
C ILE A 54 -8.25 6.10 2.21
N LYS A 55 -8.73 6.40 0.99
CA LYS A 55 -9.86 7.31 0.76
C LYS A 55 -11.14 6.78 1.42
N ALA A 56 -11.40 5.48 1.31
CA ALA A 56 -12.57 4.85 1.92
C ALA A 56 -12.52 4.91 3.45
N GLN A 57 -11.37 4.61 4.07
CA GLN A 57 -11.19 4.74 5.53
C GLN A 57 -11.40 6.18 6.01
N ARG A 58 -10.82 7.18 5.31
CA ARG A 58 -11.04 8.60 5.66
C ARG A 58 -12.51 9.00 5.58
N LYS A 59 -13.23 8.54 4.55
CA LYS A 59 -14.67 8.80 4.38
C LYS A 59 -15.52 8.10 5.46
N ALA A 60 -15.12 6.90 5.89
CA ALA A 60 -15.80 6.20 6.99
C ALA A 60 -15.57 6.93 8.33
N SER A 61 -14.33 7.36 8.61
CA SER A 61 -14.03 8.15 9.82
C SER A 61 -14.73 9.50 9.84
N SER A 62 -14.97 10.13 8.68
CA SER A 62 -15.69 11.41 8.60
C SER A 62 -17.21 11.29 8.69
N LYS A 63 -17.77 10.09 8.56
CA LYS A 63 -19.21 9.82 8.71
C LYS A 63 -19.59 9.34 10.11
N ALA A 64 -18.60 8.90 10.89
CA ALA A 64 -18.76 8.43 12.26
C ALA A 64 -18.49 9.53 13.31
N ALA A 65 -18.10 10.73 12.86
CA ALA A 65 -17.97 11.96 13.64
C ALA A 65 -19.14 12.89 13.32
#